data_AF-A0A443RW84-F1
#
_entry.id   AF-A0A443RW84-F1
#
_cell.length_a   1.000
_cell.length_b   1.000
_cell.length_c   1.000
_cell.angle_alpha   90.00
_cell.angle_beta   90.00
_cell.angle_gamma   90.00
#
_symmetry.space_group_name_H-M   'P 1'
#
loop_
_entity.id
_entity.type
_entity.pdbx_description
1 polymer ?
#
loop_
_entity_poly.entity_id
_entity_poly.type
_entity_poly.pdbx_seq_one_letter_code
_entity_poly.pdbx_strand_id
1 'polypeptide(L)'
;MYWETGAPVYMYLFDYQGSNSMVKLLINNAPTLFDTGVCHGDELFHIFDLKIGRLRNPSFTDNQVSQRMLTLWTDFAKYGYAPQLVNYEYPKWELYHPLRLNYYRIGRDLSVDSSYRQREAVFWSVHLRNISGIHPSVLPIVNEARTSYKTLAWAMVAVSITLLILVIALLSILYFQRRSQSFKAQTAENGSSHLST
;
A
#
# COMPACT_ATOMS: atom_id res chain seq x y z
N MET A 1 20.55 10.60 7.99
CA MET A 1 19.98 9.91 6.81
C MET A 1 20.75 8.60 6.57
N TYR A 2 20.19 7.52 6.01
CA TYR A 2 20.90 6.21 5.94
C TYR A 2 22.25 6.22 5.19
N TRP A 3 22.50 7.17 4.29
CA TRP A 3 23.80 7.31 3.65
C TRP A 3 24.90 7.78 4.62
N GLU A 4 24.54 8.47 5.71
CA GLU A 4 25.49 8.94 6.75
C GLU A 4 26.01 7.78 7.61
N THR A 5 25.33 6.62 7.58
CA THR A 5 25.75 5.41 8.30
C THR A 5 26.67 4.52 7.46
N GLY A 6 27.09 4.97 6.28
CA GLY A 6 27.93 4.21 5.35
C GLY A 6 27.21 3.11 4.57
N ALA A 7 25.87 3.03 4.68
CA ALA A 7 25.09 2.07 3.91
C ALA A 7 25.01 2.49 2.42
N PRO A 8 25.10 1.56 1.47
CA PRO A 8 24.89 1.87 0.06
C PRO A 8 23.44 2.30 -0.18
N VAL A 9 23.25 3.52 -0.69
CA VAL A 9 21.94 4.08 -0.99
C VAL A 9 21.81 4.26 -2.49
N TYR A 10 20.66 3.86 -3.03
CA TYR A 10 20.26 4.07 -4.42
C TYR A 10 18.99 4.92 -4.43
N MET A 11 18.96 5.93 -5.29
CA MET A 11 17.81 6.82 -5.45
C MET A 11 17.27 6.70 -6.85
N TYR A 12 15.94 6.63 -7.01
CA TYR A 12 15.28 6.67 -8.31
C TYR A 12 14.15 7.70 -8.33
N LEU A 13 13.79 8.12 -9.55
CA LEU A 13 12.57 8.83 -9.88
C LEU A 13 11.76 7.96 -10.84
N PHE A 14 10.56 7.57 -10.43
CA PHE A 14 9.62 6.94 -11.35
C PHE A 14 8.88 8.01 -12.13
N ASP A 15 8.98 7.97 -13.46
CA ASP A 15 8.53 9.03 -14.36
C ASP A 15 7.95 8.44 -15.67
N TYR A 16 7.17 7.37 -15.51
CA TYR A 16 6.44 6.75 -16.62
C TYR A 16 4.94 6.82 -16.37
N GLN A 17 4.22 7.43 -17.30
CA GLN A 17 2.76 7.46 -17.28
C GLN A 17 2.23 6.26 -18.08
N GLY A 18 1.77 5.24 -17.38
CA GLY A 18 1.24 4.01 -17.97
C GLY A 18 -0.24 4.08 -18.37
N SER A 19 -0.78 2.94 -18.81
CA SER A 19 -2.20 2.83 -19.18
C SER A 19 -3.16 3.02 -18.00
N ASN A 20 -2.69 2.73 -16.78
CA ASN A 20 -3.42 2.85 -15.53
C ASN A 20 -2.77 3.92 -14.65
N SER A 21 -3.58 4.62 -13.85
CA SER A 21 -3.11 5.56 -12.83
C SER A 21 -4.00 5.46 -11.60
N MET A 22 -3.40 5.57 -10.42
CA MET A 22 -4.07 5.47 -9.13
C MET A 22 -5.13 6.56 -8.98
N VAL A 23 -4.82 7.79 -9.40
CA VAL A 23 -5.80 8.89 -9.37
C VAL A 23 -6.98 8.60 -10.28
N LYS A 24 -6.74 8.07 -11.49
CA LYS A 24 -7.82 7.69 -12.42
C LYS A 24 -8.71 6.61 -11.82
N LEU A 25 -8.14 5.61 -11.13
CA LEU A 25 -8.92 4.60 -10.42
C LEU A 25 -9.76 5.19 -9.30
N LEU A 26 -9.22 6.12 -8.50
CA LEU A 26 -9.94 6.76 -7.39
C LEU A 26 -11.15 7.57 -7.88
N ILE A 27 -11.10 8.12 -9.09
CA ILE A 27 -12.22 8.85 -9.72
C ILE A 27 -13.05 7.98 -10.67
N ASN A 28 -12.97 6.64 -10.57
CA ASN A 28 -13.68 5.69 -11.43
C ASN A 28 -13.47 5.94 -12.94
N ASN A 29 -12.25 6.30 -13.34
CA ASN A 29 -11.84 6.64 -14.69
C ASN A 29 -12.63 7.80 -15.32
N ALA A 30 -13.15 8.72 -14.49
CA ALA A 30 -13.75 9.96 -14.97
C ALA A 30 -12.72 10.80 -15.74
N PRO A 31 -13.16 11.58 -16.76
CA PRO A 31 -12.26 12.45 -17.49
C PRO A 31 -11.67 13.53 -16.57
N THR A 32 -10.36 13.76 -16.68
CA THR A 32 -9.66 14.83 -15.97
C THR A 32 -9.57 16.08 -16.86
N LEU A 33 -9.72 17.27 -16.29
CA LEU A 33 -9.63 18.55 -17.02
C LEU A 33 -8.18 18.93 -17.36
N PHE A 34 -7.21 18.27 -16.74
CA PHE A 34 -5.79 18.50 -16.92
C PHE A 34 -5.03 17.16 -16.89
N ASP A 35 -3.81 17.16 -17.41
CA ASP A 35 -2.90 16.04 -17.27
C ASP A 35 -2.43 15.96 -15.81
N THR A 36 -2.63 14.79 -15.21
CA THR A 36 -2.25 14.52 -13.82
C THR A 36 -0.79 14.08 -13.70
N GLY A 37 -0.13 13.81 -14.83
CA GLY A 37 1.23 13.28 -14.86
C GLY A 37 1.30 11.89 -14.25
N VAL A 38 2.44 11.61 -13.60
CA VAL A 38 2.68 10.38 -12.84
C VAL A 38 2.30 10.61 -11.38
N CYS A 39 1.30 9.88 -10.92
CA CYS A 39 0.73 10.06 -9.59
C CYS A 39 1.32 9.08 -8.57
N HIS A 40 1.07 9.37 -7.29
CA HIS A 40 1.48 8.49 -6.20
C HIS A 40 0.84 7.09 -6.36
N GLY A 41 1.69 6.06 -6.35
CA GLY A 41 1.28 4.66 -6.45
C GLY A 41 1.17 4.14 -7.89
N ASP A 42 1.42 4.96 -8.91
CA ASP A 42 1.39 4.52 -10.30
C ASP A 42 2.49 3.48 -10.59
N GLU A 43 3.62 3.53 -9.89
CA GLU A 43 4.69 2.55 -10.01
C GLU A 43 4.27 1.14 -9.60
N LEU A 44 3.25 1.01 -8.74
CA LEU A 44 2.81 -0.29 -8.23
C LEU A 44 2.21 -1.16 -9.35
N PHE A 45 1.60 -0.55 -10.37
CA PHE A 45 1.09 -1.28 -11.54
C PHE A 45 2.22 -1.94 -12.37
N HIS A 46 3.46 -1.50 -12.19
CA HIS A 46 4.63 -2.02 -12.91
C HIS A 46 5.43 -3.03 -12.08
N ILE A 47 5.15 -3.14 -10.78
CA ILE A 47 5.82 -4.08 -9.87
C ILE A 47 4.90 -5.26 -9.51
N PHE A 48 3.60 -5.01 -9.38
CA PHE A 48 2.64 -6.00 -8.89
C PHE A 48 1.46 -6.18 -9.85
N ASP A 49 0.97 -7.41 -9.93
CA ASP A 49 -0.30 -7.73 -10.59
C ASP A 49 -1.47 -7.38 -9.67
N LEU A 50 -1.81 -6.09 -9.61
CA LEU A 50 -2.88 -5.58 -8.75
C LEU A 50 -4.26 -5.98 -9.31
N LYS A 51 -5.10 -6.62 -8.49
CA LYS A 51 -6.49 -6.97 -8.83
C LYS A 51 -7.48 -5.99 -8.21
N ILE A 52 -7.38 -4.72 -8.59
CA ILE A 52 -8.21 -3.64 -8.03
C ILE A 52 -9.00 -2.90 -9.11
N GLY A 53 -10.30 -2.68 -8.86
CA GLY A 53 -11.15 -1.88 -9.75
C GLY A 53 -11.19 -2.40 -11.20
N ARG A 54 -11.47 -1.47 -12.13
CA ARG A 54 -11.49 -1.74 -13.58
C ARG A 54 -10.19 -1.24 -14.21
N LEU A 55 -9.15 -2.06 -14.14
CA LEU A 55 -7.88 -1.78 -14.80
C LEU A 55 -7.99 -2.02 -16.30
N ARG A 56 -7.28 -1.19 -17.06
CA ARG A 56 -7.03 -1.41 -18.48
C ARG A 56 -5.91 -2.45 -18.59
N ASN A 57 -5.97 -3.24 -19.66
CA ASN A 57 -4.88 -4.16 -19.99
C ASN A 57 -3.58 -3.36 -20.22
N PRO A 58 -2.43 -3.83 -19.69
CA PRO A 58 -1.15 -3.20 -19.94
C PRO A 58 -0.84 -3.13 -21.45
N SER A 59 -0.34 -1.98 -21.88
CA SER A 59 0.21 -1.81 -23.23
C SER A 59 1.55 -2.55 -23.37
N PHE A 60 2.04 -2.66 -24.61
CA PHE A 60 3.38 -3.21 -24.86
C PHE A 60 4.46 -2.44 -24.07
N THR A 61 4.39 -1.10 -24.07
CA THR A 61 5.33 -0.25 -23.33
C THR A 61 5.18 -0.42 -21.82
N ASP A 62 3.96 -0.61 -21.30
CA ASP A 62 3.76 -0.88 -19.86
C ASP A 62 4.45 -2.16 -19.43
N ASN A 63 4.38 -3.20 -20.28
CA ASN A 63 5.07 -4.47 -20.04
C ASN A 63 6.59 -4.31 -20.10
N GLN A 64 7.13 -3.51 -21.02
CA GLN A 64 8.57 -3.22 -21.08
C GLN A 64 9.05 -2.47 -19.83
N VAL A 65 8.33 -1.45 -19.40
CA VAL A 65 8.66 -0.70 -18.16
C VAL A 65 8.54 -1.60 -16.94
N SER A 66 7.53 -2.46 -16.88
CA SER A 66 7.38 -3.46 -15.81
C SER A 66 8.56 -4.44 -15.78
N GLN A 67 8.98 -4.98 -16.93
CA GLN A 67 10.16 -5.86 -17.01
C GLN A 67 11.44 -5.16 -16.52
N ARG A 68 11.65 -3.90 -16.92
CA ARG A 68 12.80 -3.10 -16.47
C ARG A 68 12.75 -2.86 -14.96
N MET A 69 11.60 -2.45 -14.43
CA MET A 69 11.41 -2.22 -13.00
C MET A 69 11.65 -3.50 -12.20
N LEU A 70 11.06 -4.63 -12.61
CA LEU A 70 11.25 -5.92 -11.96
C LEU A 70 12.71 -6.39 -12.03
N THR A 71 13.41 -6.17 -13.15
CA THR A 71 14.84 -6.49 -13.27
C THR A 71 15.65 -5.69 -12.26
N LEU A 72 15.46 -4.37 -12.20
CA LEU A 72 16.17 -3.51 -11.26
C LEU A 72 15.90 -3.89 -9.80
N TRP A 73 14.64 -4.13 -9.43
CA TRP A 73 14.27 -4.52 -8.07
C TRP A 73 14.77 -5.91 -7.68
N THR A 74 14.70 -6.89 -8.59
CA THR A 74 15.15 -8.25 -8.30
C THR A 74 16.67 -8.37 -8.28
N ASP A 75 17.40 -7.62 -9.12
CA ASP A 75 18.84 -7.54 -9.05
C ASP A 75 19.29 -6.90 -7.73
N PHE A 76 18.67 -5.79 -7.33
CA PHE A 76 18.97 -5.15 -6.06
C PHE A 76 18.72 -6.10 -4.88
N ALA A 77 17.60 -6.84 -4.89
CA ALA A 77 17.28 -7.81 -3.83
C ALA A 77 18.27 -8.98 -3.77
N LYS A 78 18.81 -9.42 -4.92
CA LYS A 78 19.76 -10.55 -4.99
C LYS A 78 21.19 -10.16 -4.65
N TYR A 79 21.63 -8.98 -5.10
CA TYR A 79 23.04 -8.61 -5.14
C TYR A 79 23.38 -7.38 -4.31
N GLY A 80 22.38 -6.62 -3.85
CA GLY A 80 22.57 -5.34 -3.17
C GLY A 80 22.90 -4.17 -4.10
N TYR A 81 22.91 -4.41 -5.42
CA TYR A 81 23.07 -3.41 -6.48
C TYR A 81 22.24 -3.80 -7.70
N ALA A 82 21.94 -2.82 -8.55
CA ALA A 82 21.25 -3.01 -9.81
C ALA A 82 21.73 -1.96 -10.82
N PRO A 83 21.56 -2.17 -12.13
CA PRO A 83 21.31 -3.46 -12.77
C PRO A 83 22.54 -4.40 -12.64
N GLN A 84 22.32 -5.72 -12.65
CA GLN A 84 23.40 -6.72 -12.63
C GLN A 84 24.20 -6.69 -13.94
N LEU A 85 23.53 -6.46 -15.07
CA LEU A 85 24.13 -6.28 -16.38
C LEU A 85 24.01 -4.83 -16.83
N VAL A 86 25.14 -4.15 -16.99
CA VAL A 86 25.18 -2.76 -17.48
C VAL A 86 25.30 -2.77 -19.00
N ASN A 87 24.38 -2.08 -19.68
CA ASN A 87 24.40 -1.90 -21.14
C ASN A 87 23.64 -0.62 -21.56
N TYR A 88 23.35 -0.44 -22.85
CA TYR A 88 22.64 0.75 -23.34
C TYR A 88 21.19 0.86 -22.85
N GLU A 89 20.53 -0.27 -22.59
CA GLU A 89 19.16 -0.32 -22.09
C GLU A 89 19.11 -0.19 -20.56
N TYR A 90 20.12 -0.74 -19.89
CA TYR A 90 20.31 -0.73 -18.44
C TYR A 90 21.58 0.05 -18.09
N PRO A 91 21.56 1.40 -18.15
CA PRO A 91 22.69 2.21 -17.74
C PRO A 91 23.02 1.95 -16.26
N LYS A 92 24.27 2.19 -15.88
CA LYS A 92 24.75 1.96 -14.52
C LYS A 92 23.97 2.82 -13.52
N TRP A 93 23.36 2.19 -12.51
CA TRP A 93 22.78 2.92 -11.38
C TRP A 93 23.89 3.23 -10.38
N GLU A 94 24.30 4.49 -10.32
CA GLU A 94 25.32 4.91 -9.35
C GLU A 94 24.74 5.02 -7.94
N LEU A 95 25.58 4.75 -6.94
CA LEU A 95 25.26 5.04 -5.54
C LEU A 95 24.93 6.52 -5.40
N TYR A 96 23.93 6.82 -4.58
CA TYR A 96 23.58 8.19 -4.23
C TYR A 96 24.78 8.91 -3.62
N HIS A 97 25.11 10.07 -4.19
CA HIS A 97 26.19 10.92 -3.69
C HIS A 97 25.62 12.25 -3.21
N PRO A 98 25.90 12.69 -1.96
CA PRO A 98 25.27 13.88 -1.37
C PRO A 98 25.60 15.19 -2.11
N LEU A 99 26.73 15.25 -2.83
CA LEU A 99 27.09 16.42 -3.65
C LEU A 99 26.55 16.35 -5.09
N ARG A 100 26.42 15.15 -5.68
CA ARG A 100 25.98 15.02 -7.07
C ARG A 100 24.47 14.87 -7.16
N LEU A 101 23.84 14.36 -6.10
CA LEU A 101 22.41 14.19 -5.97
C LEU A 101 21.86 13.38 -7.15
N ASN A 102 22.63 12.38 -7.56
CA ASN A 102 22.33 11.50 -8.68
C ASN A 102 21.18 10.56 -8.31
N TYR A 103 20.35 10.28 -9.31
CA TYR A 103 19.25 9.36 -9.21
C TYR A 103 19.03 8.65 -10.55
N TYR A 104 18.38 7.50 -10.49
CA TYR A 104 18.02 6.72 -11.66
C TYR A 104 16.60 7.08 -12.09
N ARG A 105 16.44 7.58 -13.30
CA ARG A 105 15.13 7.91 -13.85
C ARG A 105 14.56 6.69 -14.56
N ILE A 106 13.43 6.20 -14.06
CA ILE A 106 12.68 5.08 -14.60
C ILE A 106 11.47 5.66 -15.33
N GLY A 107 11.70 6.04 -16.58
CA GLY A 107 10.66 6.53 -17.49
C GLY A 107 10.29 5.49 -18.53
N ARG A 108 9.89 5.96 -19.72
CA ARG A 108 9.81 5.09 -20.90
C ARG A 108 11.15 4.40 -21.15
N ASP A 109 12.25 5.15 -21.03
CA ASP A 109 13.62 4.67 -21.10
C ASP A 109 14.31 4.88 -19.76
N LEU A 110 15.36 4.08 -19.50
CA LEU A 110 16.18 4.20 -18.30
C LEU A 110 17.27 5.23 -18.52
N SER A 111 17.49 6.11 -17.55
CA SER A 111 18.55 7.11 -17.60
C SER A 111 19.06 7.48 -16.21
N VAL A 112 20.23 8.10 -16.15
CA VAL A 112 20.80 8.65 -14.92
C VAL A 112 20.76 10.16 -15.02
N ASP A 113 20.28 10.81 -13.98
CA ASP A 113 20.20 12.26 -13.91
C ASP A 113 20.56 12.72 -12.48
N SER A 114 20.53 14.02 -12.23
CA SER A 114 20.98 14.63 -10.98
C SER A 114 20.12 15.81 -10.58
N SER A 115 20.21 16.21 -9.32
CA SER A 115 19.63 17.47 -8.85
C SER A 115 18.11 17.58 -9.04
N TYR A 116 17.37 16.48 -8.83
CA TYR A 116 15.91 16.50 -8.91
C TYR A 116 15.32 17.51 -7.93
N ARG A 117 14.63 18.53 -8.46
CA ARG A 117 13.87 19.56 -7.72
C ARG A 117 14.60 20.16 -6.51
N GLN A 118 15.90 20.39 -6.64
CA GLN A 118 16.73 20.84 -5.52
C GLN A 118 16.36 22.23 -5.02
N ARG A 119 15.89 23.11 -5.91
CA ARG A 119 15.40 24.44 -5.52
C ARG A 119 14.27 24.33 -4.50
N GLU A 120 13.30 23.46 -4.77
CA GLU A 120 12.16 23.24 -3.88
C GLU A 120 12.57 22.47 -2.63
N ALA A 121 13.42 21.44 -2.76
CA ALA A 121 13.95 20.72 -1.60
C ALA A 121 14.65 21.67 -0.63
N VAL A 122 15.50 22.57 -1.13
CA VAL A 122 16.20 23.60 -0.34
C VAL A 122 15.24 24.66 0.20
N PHE A 123 14.21 25.03 -0.55
CA PHE A 123 13.18 25.93 -0.05
C PHE A 123 12.49 25.35 1.20
N TRP A 124 12.00 24.13 1.13
CA TRP A 124 11.26 23.49 2.23
C TRP A 124 12.16 23.11 3.42
N SER A 125 13.38 22.65 3.16
CA SER A 125 14.28 22.18 4.22
C SER A 125 15.05 23.31 4.92
N VAL A 126 15.37 24.39 4.21
CA VAL A 126 16.21 25.49 4.72
C VAL A 126 15.45 26.81 4.80
N HIS A 127 14.96 27.31 3.66
CA HIS A 127 14.43 28.68 3.59
C HIS A 127 13.16 28.87 4.40
N LEU A 128 12.23 27.92 4.33
CA LEU A 128 10.95 28.02 5.05
C LEU A 128 11.18 28.10 6.56
N ARG A 129 12.13 27.32 7.11
CA ARG A 129 12.46 27.35 8.54
C ARG A 129 12.95 28.74 8.94
N ASN A 130 13.85 29.32 8.15
CA ASN A 130 14.38 30.67 8.39
C ASN A 130 13.28 31.74 8.32
N ILE A 131 12.36 31.65 7.34
CA ILE A 131 11.28 32.64 7.16
C ILE A 131 10.19 32.48 8.23
N SER A 132 9.89 31.25 8.65
CA SER A 132 8.79 30.97 9.59
C SER A 132 9.04 31.47 11.01
N GLY A 133 10.29 31.79 11.38
CA GLY A 133 10.67 32.10 12.76
C GLY A 133 10.49 30.94 13.74
N ILE A 134 10.14 29.74 13.25
CA ILE A 134 9.95 28.53 14.05
C ILE A 134 11.32 27.99 14.42
N HIS A 135 11.81 28.38 15.61
CA HIS A 135 12.88 27.65 16.27
C HIS A 135 12.34 26.31 16.80
N PRO A 136 13.12 25.20 16.73
CA PRO A 136 12.70 23.88 17.24
C PRO A 136 12.27 23.87 18.71
N SER A 137 12.65 24.90 19.48
CA SER A 137 12.26 25.11 20.88
C SER A 137 10.85 25.67 21.08
N VAL A 138 10.15 26.07 20.02
CA VAL A 138 8.82 26.73 20.09
C VAL A 138 7.75 25.96 19.31
N LEU A 139 8.08 24.80 18.73
CA LEU A 139 7.05 23.93 18.17
C LEU A 139 6.14 23.49 19.32
N PRO A 140 4.82 23.80 19.30
CA PRO A 140 3.91 23.15 20.23
C PRO A 140 4.05 21.66 19.97
N ILE A 141 4.34 20.90 21.03
CA ILE A 141 4.26 19.45 20.96
C ILE A 141 2.81 19.16 20.59
N VAL A 142 2.56 18.86 19.32
CA VAL A 142 1.26 18.39 18.86
C VAL A 142 1.12 16.99 19.42
N ASN A 143 0.60 16.90 20.63
CA ASN A 143 0.22 15.66 21.30
C ASN A 143 -1.09 15.09 20.72
N GLU A 144 -1.38 15.28 19.43
CA GLU A 144 -2.66 14.91 18.85
C GLU A 144 -2.50 13.95 17.69
N ALA A 145 -2.61 12.66 18.05
CA ALA A 145 -3.20 11.61 17.21
C ALA A 145 -3.34 10.29 17.99
N ARG A 146 -2.53 10.06 19.03
CA ARG A 146 -2.42 8.73 19.68
C ARG A 146 -3.64 8.36 20.54
N THR A 147 -4.36 9.34 21.10
CA THR A 147 -5.53 9.13 21.97
C THR A 147 -6.77 8.67 21.18
N SER A 148 -7.04 9.28 20.02
CA SER A 148 -8.23 8.97 19.22
C SER A 148 -8.25 7.55 18.66
N TYR A 149 -7.10 6.98 18.29
CA TYR A 149 -7.05 5.58 17.81
C TYR A 149 -7.20 4.56 18.94
N LYS A 150 -6.80 4.88 20.17
CA LYS A 150 -6.96 3.99 21.32
C LYS A 150 -8.44 3.86 21.71
N THR A 151 -9.17 4.96 21.75
CA THR A 151 -10.61 4.94 22.05
C THR A 151 -11.40 4.21 20.97
N LEU A 152 -11.07 4.45 19.69
CA LEU A 152 -11.68 3.73 18.57
C LEU A 152 -11.38 2.23 18.60
N ALA A 153 -10.14 1.83 18.91
CA ALA A 153 -9.76 0.42 19.00
C ALA A 153 -10.52 -0.32 20.11
N TRP A 154 -10.62 0.26 21.31
CA TRP A 154 -11.38 -0.36 22.41
C TRP A 154 -12.87 -0.44 22.13
N ALA A 155 -13.44 0.55 21.44
CA ALA A 155 -14.83 0.51 20.99
C ALA A 155 -15.09 -0.65 20.00
N MET A 156 -14.20 -0.84 19.01
CA MET A 156 -14.30 -1.96 18.07
C MET A 156 -14.17 -3.33 18.75
N VAL A 157 -13.29 -3.46 19.74
CA VAL A 157 -13.14 -4.69 20.54
C VAL A 157 -14.42 -4.97 21.33
N ALA A 158 -14.99 -3.96 22.00
CA ALA A 158 -16.23 -4.12 22.77
C ALA A 158 -17.40 -4.56 21.88
N VAL A 159 -17.57 -3.94 20.70
CA VAL A 159 -18.60 -4.33 19.72
C VAL A 159 -18.39 -5.76 19.22
N SER A 160 -17.15 -6.17 18.99
CA SER A 160 -16.85 -7.54 18.52
C SER A 160 -17.19 -8.58 19.59
N ILE A 161 -16.90 -8.30 20.86
CA ILE A 161 -17.20 -9.19 21.99
C ILE A 161 -18.72 -9.32 22.18
N THR A 162 -19.47 -8.22 22.12
CA THR A 162 -20.94 -8.27 22.28
C THR A 162 -21.61 -9.05 21.16
N LEU A 163 -21.17 -8.86 19.91
CA LEU A 163 -21.65 -9.65 18.77
C LEU A 163 -21.32 -11.14 18.93
N LEU A 164 -20.11 -11.48 19.39
CA LEU A 164 -19.72 -12.87 19.63
C LEU A 164 -20.59 -13.53 20.72
N ILE A 165 -20.85 -12.83 21.83
CA ILE A 165 -21.72 -13.32 22.90
C ILE A 165 -23.15 -13.54 22.40
N LEU A 166 -23.69 -12.61 21.60
CA LEU A 166 -25.00 -12.76 21.00
C LEU A 166 -25.08 -13.98 20.08
N VAL A 167 -24.06 -14.21 19.25
CA VAL A 167 -23.99 -15.41 18.38
C VAL A 167 -23.95 -16.68 19.21
N ILE A 168 -23.13 -16.74 20.27
CA ILE A 168 -23.03 -17.91 21.15
C ILE A 168 -24.37 -18.17 21.86
N ALA A 169 -25.04 -17.12 22.36
CA ALA A 169 -26.35 -17.25 23.00
C ALA A 169 -27.40 -17.78 22.02
N LEU A 170 -27.42 -17.26 20.79
CA LEU A 170 -28.36 -17.67 19.75
C LEU A 170 -28.11 -19.12 19.31
N LEU A 171 -26.85 -19.51 19.13
CA LEU A 171 -26.47 -20.90 18.86
C LEU A 171 -26.84 -21.84 20.02
N SER A 172 -26.67 -21.40 21.27
CA SER A 172 -27.07 -22.17 22.45
C SER A 172 -28.58 -22.37 22.48
N ILE A 173 -29.36 -21.30 22.25
CA ILE A 173 -30.83 -21.38 22.18
C ILE A 173 -31.25 -22.34 21.06
N LEU A 174 -30.69 -22.21 19.87
CA LEU A 174 -30.98 -23.10 18.74
C LEU A 174 -30.61 -24.55 19.04
N TYR A 175 -29.48 -24.79 19.71
CA TYR A 175 -29.06 -26.12 20.15
C TYR A 175 -30.04 -26.73 21.15
N PHE A 176 -30.45 -25.98 22.17
CA PHE A 176 -31.42 -26.45 23.17
C PHE A 176 -32.81 -26.66 22.56
N GLN A 177 -33.26 -25.78 21.66
CA GLN A 177 -34.51 -25.94 20.92
C GLN A 177 -34.48 -27.21 20.05
N ARG A 178 -33.42 -27.42 19.27
CA ARG A 178 -33.27 -28.63 18.43
C ARG A 178 -33.27 -29.91 19.27
N ARG A 179 -32.55 -29.92 20.39
CA ARG A 179 -32.52 -31.07 21.31
C ARG A 179 -33.90 -31.36 21.92
N SER A 180 -34.63 -30.33 22.35
CA SER A 180 -35.98 -30.46 22.90
C SER A 180 -36.98 -31.00 21.88
N GLN A 181 -36.94 -30.50 20.63
CA GLN A 181 -37.79 -31.00 19.54
C GLN A 181 -37.46 -32.45 19.17
N SER A 182 -36.17 -32.83 19.14
CA SER A 182 -35.73 -34.21 18.90
C SER A 182 -36.24 -35.19 19.97
N PHE A 183 -36.25 -34.78 21.24
CA PHE A 183 -36.77 -35.60 22.34
C PHE A 183 -38.30 -35.79 22.22
N LYS A 184 -39.03 -34.72 21.87
CA LYS A 184 -40.48 -34.79 21.63
C LYS A 184 -40.84 -35.71 20.45
N ALA A 185 -40.06 -35.68 19.35
CA ALA A 185 -40.30 -36.55 18.19
C ALA A 185 -40.11 -38.05 18.51
N GLN A 186 -39.04 -38.40 19.24
CA GLN A 186 -38.80 -39.79 19.67
C GLN A 186 -39.86 -40.31 20.66
N THR A 187 -40.39 -39.43 21.51
CA THR A 187 -41.46 -39.79 22.46
C THR A 187 -42.78 -40.03 21.73
N ALA A 188 -43.07 -39.24 20.68
CA ALA A 188 -44.25 -39.41 19.84
C ALA A 188 -44.20 -40.69 18.98
N GLU A 189 -43.04 -41.04 18.41
CA GLU A 189 -42.85 -42.30 17.68
C GLU A 189 -43.05 -43.53 18.59
N ASN A 190 -42.40 -43.56 19.77
CA ASN A 190 -42.55 -44.67 20.74
C ASN A 190 -43.97 -44.78 21.32
N GLY A 191 -44.71 -43.66 21.44
CA GLY A 191 -46.10 -43.67 21.88
C GLY A 191 -47.07 -44.17 20.81
N SER A 192 -46.75 -43.97 19.53
CA SER A 192 -47.58 -44.40 18.40
C SER A 192 -47.40 -45.87 18.02
N SER A 193 -46.23 -46.47 18.27
CA SER A 193 -45.96 -47.88 17.98
C SER A 193 -46.63 -48.86 18.94
N HIS A 194 -47.27 -48.38 20.02
CA HIS A 194 -47.93 -49.22 21.03
C HIS A 194 -49.45 -49.34 20.87
N LEU A 195 -50.05 -48.77 19.81
CA LEU A 195 -51.50 -48.72 19.58
C LEU A 195 -51.95 -49.40 18.26
N SER A 196 -51.16 -50.34 17.73
CA SER A 196 -51.52 -51.11 16.53
C SER A 196 -51.57 -52.61 16.80
N THR A 197 -52.68 -53.08 17.36
CA THR A 197 -53.27 -54.43 17.20
C THR A 197 -54.76 -54.34 17.40
#